data_AF-A0A2S5B5X2-F1
#
_entry.id   AF-A0A2S5B5X2-F1
#
_cell.length_a   1.000
_cell.length_b   1.000
_cell.length_c   1.000
_cell.angle_alpha   90.00
_cell.angle_beta   90.00
_cell.angle_gamma   90.00
#
_symmetry.space_group_name_H-M   'P 1'
#
loop_
_entity.id
_entity.type
_entity.pdbx_description
1 polymer ?
#
loop_
_entity_poly.entity_id
_entity_poly.type
_entity_poly.pdbx_seq_one_letter_code
_entity_poly.pdbx_strand_id
1 'polypeptide(L)'
;MTVQPQYLPTPVPTPPPHHSMAASASLLSKKKQPQPPYLPNRYDYQPTHADLFQIQFGPEGEEFGSCLRAQKPFKRGDTLCPIRNTLPGVKAYSSVQVLPDPPVSSESASTSTSERRHIELNSDLLYVNHSCDPNVVFDVNGREAHVGEEDESGRWEGRWRVRAEKDIAVGEILTFAYFSTEWDMDQPFSCLCGTERCIRTIKGAKDIDQAVLDGYFVNDHIKVMKQAQAKATQ
;
A
#
# COMPACT_ATOMS: atom_id res chain seq x y z
N MET A 1 -12.45 -11.26 36.12
CA MET A 1 -11.17 -11.74 35.56
C MET A 1 -10.99 -11.06 34.22
N THR A 2 -10.22 -9.98 34.20
CA THR A 2 -9.94 -9.16 33.02
C THR A 2 -8.96 -9.93 32.13
N VAL A 3 -9.47 -10.43 31.00
CA VAL A 3 -8.63 -11.04 29.96
C VAL A 3 -7.84 -9.90 29.33
N GLN A 4 -6.53 -9.86 29.58
CA GLN A 4 -5.63 -8.97 28.85
C GLN A 4 -5.69 -9.35 27.36
N PRO A 5 -5.81 -8.38 26.45
CA PRO A 5 -5.74 -8.68 25.02
C PRO A 5 -4.36 -9.28 24.73
N GLN A 6 -4.35 -10.53 24.26
CA GLN A 6 -3.15 -11.19 23.78
C GLN A 6 -2.54 -10.32 22.69
N TYR A 7 -1.31 -9.89 22.93
CA TYR A 7 -0.51 -9.11 22.00
C TYR A 7 -0.27 -9.97 20.75
N LEU A 8 -1.08 -9.79 19.71
CA LEU A 8 -0.80 -10.36 18.40
C LEU A 8 0.50 -9.70 17.90
N PRO A 9 1.48 -10.47 17.39
CA PRO A 9 2.71 -9.91 16.86
C PRO A 9 2.35 -8.89 15.78
N THR A 10 2.93 -7.70 15.89
CA THR A 10 2.85 -6.61 14.91
C THR A 10 3.01 -7.15 13.49
N PRO A 11 2.27 -6.66 12.47
CA PRO A 11 2.70 -6.77 11.09
C PRO A 11 4.00 -5.96 10.96
N VAL A 12 5.13 -6.65 11.10
CA VAL A 12 6.47 -6.06 11.14
C VAL A 12 6.87 -5.57 9.73
N PRO A 13 7.65 -4.48 9.63
CA PRO A 13 8.31 -3.95 8.44
C PRO A 13 8.53 -4.87 7.25
N THR A 14 8.43 -4.31 6.04
CA THR A 14 9.30 -4.71 4.92
C THR A 14 10.75 -4.71 5.41
N PRO A 15 11.43 -5.85 5.57
CA PRO A 15 12.82 -5.85 5.97
C PRO A 15 13.69 -5.32 4.81
N PRO A 16 14.78 -4.57 5.06
CA PRO A 16 15.80 -4.36 4.06
C PRO A 16 16.41 -5.73 3.68
N PRO A 17 16.95 -5.89 2.45
CA PRO A 17 17.43 -7.17 1.96
C PRO A 17 18.45 -7.79 2.91
N HIS A 18 18.27 -9.09 3.22
CA HIS A 18 19.27 -9.88 3.91
C HIS A 18 20.54 -9.98 3.06
N HIS A 19 21.55 -9.17 3.38
CA HIS A 19 22.92 -9.55 3.04
C HIS A 19 23.33 -10.68 3.97
N SER A 20 23.56 -11.86 3.38
CA SER A 20 24.20 -13.00 4.03
C SER A 20 25.43 -12.55 4.82
N MET A 21 25.48 -12.94 6.10
CA MET A 21 26.65 -12.78 6.97
C MET A 21 27.83 -13.58 6.38
N ALA A 22 28.63 -12.94 5.55
CA ALA A 22 29.99 -13.37 5.26
C ALA A 22 30.90 -12.14 5.32
N ALA A 23 31.80 -12.15 6.28
CA ALA A 23 32.81 -11.13 6.49
C ALA A 23 33.64 -10.94 5.21
N SER A 24 33.57 -9.75 4.62
CA SER A 24 34.63 -9.19 3.78
C SER A 24 34.39 -7.69 3.64
N ALA A 25 35.27 -6.92 4.28
CA ALA A 25 35.38 -5.49 4.06
C ALA A 25 35.65 -5.26 2.57
N SER A 26 34.66 -4.76 1.83
CA SER A 26 34.83 -4.33 0.45
C SER A 26 34.09 -3.03 0.22
N LEU A 27 34.83 -2.07 -0.32
CA LEU A 27 34.47 -0.70 -0.63
C LEU A 27 33.30 -0.67 -1.63
N LEU A 28 32.07 -0.78 -1.12
CA LEU A 28 30.88 -0.48 -1.92
C LEU A 28 30.63 1.02 -1.82
N SER A 29 30.93 1.68 -2.93
CA SER A 29 30.54 3.07 -3.21
C SER A 29 29.15 3.34 -2.68
N LYS A 30 29.05 4.27 -1.73
CA LYS A 30 27.80 4.82 -1.21
C LYS A 30 27.04 5.48 -2.36
N LYS A 31 26.36 4.69 -3.19
CA LYS A 31 25.32 5.24 -4.05
C LYS A 31 24.25 5.75 -3.09
N LYS A 32 24.23 7.08 -2.90
CA LYS A 32 23.16 7.80 -2.22
C LYS A 32 21.84 7.20 -2.72
N GLN A 33 21.06 6.60 -1.82
CA GLN A 33 19.66 6.37 -2.11
C GLN A 33 19.09 7.70 -2.64
N PRO A 34 18.33 7.70 -3.74
CA PRO A 34 17.63 8.90 -4.15
C PRO A 34 16.87 9.42 -2.93
N GLN A 35 17.01 10.72 -2.64
CA GLN A 35 16.42 11.39 -1.50
C GLN A 35 15.08 11.98 -1.95
N PRO A 36 13.95 11.27 -1.78
CA PRO A 36 12.64 11.86 -1.96
C PRO A 36 12.30 12.80 -0.79
N PRO A 37 11.52 13.86 -1.03
CA PRO A 37 10.89 14.63 0.05
C PRO A 37 9.74 13.91 0.79
N TYR A 38 9.59 12.58 0.70
CA TYR A 38 8.28 11.93 0.89
C TYR A 38 8.06 11.09 2.14
N LEU A 39 9.07 10.80 2.96
CA LEU A 39 8.80 10.32 4.32
C LEU A 39 8.86 11.54 5.25
N PRO A 40 7.74 12.03 5.81
CA PRO A 40 7.84 12.94 6.95
C PRO A 40 8.67 12.21 8.01
N ASN A 41 9.92 12.65 8.19
CA ASN A 41 10.74 12.08 9.24
C ASN A 41 10.09 12.43 10.59
N ARG A 42 10.34 11.63 11.62
CA ARG A 42 9.72 11.82 12.95
C ARG A 42 9.92 13.21 13.57
N TYR A 43 10.88 13.99 13.08
CA TYR A 43 11.20 15.32 13.59
C TYR A 43 10.36 16.42 12.93
N ASP A 44 9.89 16.22 11.71
CA ASP A 44 9.13 17.20 10.92
C ASP A 44 7.69 16.74 10.63
N TYR A 45 7.23 15.70 11.30
CA TYR A 45 5.92 15.10 11.06
C TYR A 45 4.76 16.04 11.40
N GLN A 46 3.93 16.33 10.40
CA GLN A 46 2.64 16.99 10.56
C GLN A 46 1.53 16.04 10.07
N PRO A 47 0.56 15.65 10.93
CA PRO A 47 -0.52 14.77 10.53
C PRO A 47 -1.38 15.37 9.43
N THR A 48 -1.59 14.61 8.35
CA THR A 48 -2.53 14.98 7.28
C THR A 48 -3.98 14.61 7.62
N HIS A 49 -4.18 13.64 8.54
CA HIS A 49 -5.47 13.11 8.95
C HIS A 49 -5.55 12.95 10.49
N ALA A 50 -5.27 14.00 11.24
CA ALA A 50 -5.10 13.97 12.71
C ALA A 50 -6.26 13.30 13.47
N ASP A 51 -7.51 13.48 13.02
CA ASP A 51 -8.70 12.91 13.65
C ASP A 51 -8.96 11.44 13.28
N LEU A 52 -8.23 10.91 12.29
CA LEU A 52 -8.45 9.57 11.74
C LEU A 52 -7.30 8.64 12.08
N PHE A 53 -6.05 9.13 12.01
CA PHE A 53 -4.87 8.29 12.07
C PHE A 53 -3.75 8.88 12.93
N GLN A 54 -2.86 8.01 13.38
CA GLN A 54 -1.60 8.37 13.99
C GLN A 54 -0.49 7.44 13.50
N ILE A 55 0.65 8.02 13.13
CA ILE A 55 1.85 7.26 12.85
C ILE A 55 2.48 6.83 14.17
N GLN A 56 2.69 5.53 14.34
CA GLN A 56 3.62 5.01 15.33
C GLN A 56 4.96 4.75 14.64
N PHE A 57 5.95 5.61 14.89
CA PHE A 57 7.29 5.43 14.34
C PHE A 57 8.03 4.25 15.00
N GLY A 58 8.76 3.48 14.19
CA GLY A 58 9.68 2.45 14.69
C GLY A 58 10.88 3.04 15.46
N PRO A 59 11.75 2.22 16.06
CA PRO A 59 13.02 2.68 16.61
C PRO A 59 13.84 3.49 15.59
N GLU A 60 14.71 4.39 16.07
CA GLU A 60 15.59 5.15 15.18
C GLU A 60 16.58 4.22 14.46
N GLY A 61 16.71 4.34 13.13
CA GLY A 61 17.44 3.39 12.29
C GLY A 61 16.63 2.16 11.88
N GLU A 62 15.39 2.04 12.33
CA GLU A 62 14.42 1.02 11.93
C GLU A 62 13.15 1.69 11.38
N GLU A 63 13.32 2.62 10.43
CA GLU A 63 12.22 3.45 9.91
C GLU A 63 11.11 2.60 9.26
N PHE A 64 11.47 1.46 8.66
CA PHE A 64 10.51 0.48 8.13
C PHE A 64 9.63 -0.15 9.23
N GLY A 65 10.01 -0.02 10.51
CA GLY A 65 9.23 -0.36 11.71
C GLY A 65 8.03 0.53 11.98
N SER A 66 7.87 1.60 11.22
CA SER A 66 6.77 2.54 11.39
C SER A 66 5.46 1.97 10.85
N CYS A 67 4.33 2.36 11.45
CA CYS A 67 3.01 1.94 10.99
C CYS A 67 1.95 3.01 11.25
N LEU A 68 0.86 2.96 10.48
CA LEU A 68 -0.30 3.82 10.67
C LEU A 68 -1.35 3.12 11.54
N ARG A 69 -1.89 3.81 12.54
CA ARG A 69 -2.97 3.32 13.41
C ARG A 69 -4.23 4.15 13.28
N ALA A 70 -5.39 3.50 13.44
CA ALA A 70 -6.68 4.18 13.52
C ALA A 70 -6.84 4.94 14.86
N GLN A 71 -7.32 6.18 14.82
CA GLN A 71 -7.68 6.98 16.00
C GLN A 71 -9.18 6.90 16.33
N LYS A 72 -9.99 6.31 15.45
CA LYS A 72 -11.42 6.08 15.65
C LYS A 72 -11.82 4.71 15.08
N PRO A 73 -12.94 4.12 15.52
CA PRO A 73 -13.40 2.85 14.96
C PRO A 73 -13.99 3.05 13.56
N PHE A 74 -13.89 2.03 12.71
CA PHE A 74 -14.55 1.95 11.41
C PHE A 74 -15.29 0.63 11.26
N LYS A 75 -16.42 0.64 10.57
CA LYS A 75 -17.15 -0.56 10.16
C LYS A 75 -16.72 -1.01 8.78
N ARG A 76 -16.80 -2.32 8.53
CA ARG A 76 -16.57 -2.86 7.19
C ARG A 76 -17.40 -2.10 6.15
N GLY A 77 -16.73 -1.64 5.10
CA GLY A 77 -17.33 -0.85 4.02
C GLY A 77 -17.25 0.66 4.21
N ASP A 78 -16.94 1.16 5.42
CA ASP A 78 -16.75 2.58 5.65
C ASP A 78 -15.63 3.13 4.77
N THR A 79 -15.81 4.35 4.26
CA THR A 79 -14.70 5.10 3.70
C THR A 79 -13.96 5.78 4.86
N LEU A 80 -12.67 5.46 5.03
CA LEU A 80 -11.83 6.07 6.04
C LEU A 80 -11.52 7.51 5.66
N CYS A 81 -10.96 7.70 4.46
CA CYS A 81 -10.61 9.00 3.91
C CYS A 81 -10.46 8.93 2.37
N PRO A 82 -10.60 10.07 1.68
CA PRO A 82 -10.21 10.19 0.28
C PRO A 82 -8.69 10.16 0.12
N ILE A 83 -8.20 9.70 -1.04
CA ILE A 83 -6.78 9.83 -1.43
C ILE A 83 -6.68 11.10 -2.28
N ARG A 84 -5.92 12.09 -1.78
CA ARG A 84 -5.78 13.44 -2.35
C ARG A 84 -4.34 13.93 -2.21
N ASN A 85 -4.02 15.02 -2.90
CA ASN A 85 -2.73 15.71 -2.83
C ASN A 85 -1.54 14.82 -3.22
N THR A 86 -1.78 13.85 -4.09
CA THR A 86 -0.75 12.93 -4.57
C THR A 86 0.26 13.64 -5.44
N LEU A 87 1.49 13.16 -5.43
CA LEU A 87 2.57 13.69 -6.24
C LEU A 87 2.94 12.70 -7.36
N PRO A 88 3.53 13.17 -8.47
CA PRO A 88 4.06 12.25 -9.47
C PRO A 88 5.05 11.28 -8.85
N GLY A 89 4.82 9.98 -9.05
CA GLY A 89 5.69 8.91 -8.60
C GLY A 89 6.39 8.23 -9.78
N VAL A 90 7.48 7.54 -9.46
CA VAL A 90 8.06 6.49 -10.29
C VAL A 90 7.95 5.19 -9.53
N LYS A 91 7.97 4.04 -10.22
CA LYS A 91 7.98 2.74 -9.56
C LYS A 91 9.09 2.69 -8.49
N ALA A 92 8.68 2.62 -7.24
CA ALA A 92 9.54 2.63 -6.06
C ALA A 92 8.82 1.95 -4.89
N TYR A 93 9.52 1.72 -3.79
CA TYR A 93 8.92 1.11 -2.59
C TYR A 93 7.83 1.97 -1.92
N SER A 94 7.86 3.29 -2.12
CA SER A 94 6.93 4.27 -1.53
C SER A 94 5.75 4.63 -2.44
N SER A 95 5.86 4.30 -3.73
CA SER A 95 4.86 4.67 -4.72
C SER A 95 3.68 3.70 -4.73
N VAL A 96 2.53 4.16 -5.21
CA VAL A 96 1.35 3.35 -5.50
C VAL A 96 1.08 3.36 -6.99
N GLN A 97 0.96 2.18 -7.60
CA GLN A 97 0.55 2.03 -8.99
C GLN A 97 -0.96 2.26 -9.12
N VAL A 98 -1.35 3.15 -10.04
CA VAL A 98 -2.74 3.59 -10.28
C VAL A 98 -3.24 3.33 -11.70
N LEU A 99 -2.35 2.93 -12.61
CA LEU A 99 -2.67 2.54 -13.99
C LEU A 99 -1.79 1.35 -14.42
N PRO A 100 -2.13 0.63 -15.51
CA PRO A 100 -1.35 -0.52 -15.97
C PRO A 100 0.10 -0.16 -16.30
N ASP A 101 1.09 -0.89 -15.79
CA ASP A 101 2.51 -0.62 -16.07
C ASP A 101 3.30 -1.93 -16.32
N PRO A 102 3.71 -2.23 -17.57
CA PRO A 102 3.61 -1.38 -18.75
C PRO A 102 2.16 -1.16 -19.23
N PRO A 103 1.90 -0.10 -20.04
CA PRO A 103 0.60 0.11 -20.66
C PRO A 103 0.14 -1.15 -21.40
N VAL A 104 -1.11 -1.54 -21.18
CA VAL A 104 -1.76 -2.67 -21.87
C VAL A 104 -2.61 -2.12 -23.02
N SER A 105 -2.48 -2.69 -24.20
CA SER A 105 -3.32 -2.36 -25.36
C SER A 105 -4.70 -3.00 -25.18
N SER A 106 -5.58 -2.33 -24.44
CA SER A 106 -7.00 -2.69 -24.34
C SER A 106 -7.85 -1.45 -24.55
N GLU A 107 -9.06 -1.62 -25.10
CA GLU A 107 -9.96 -0.50 -25.42
C GLU A 107 -10.27 0.39 -24.20
N SER A 108 -10.15 -0.13 -22.98
CA SER A 108 -10.41 0.59 -21.73
C SER A 108 -9.15 1.11 -21.04
N ALA A 109 -7.95 0.71 -21.47
CA ALA A 109 -6.70 1.14 -20.83
C ALA A 109 -6.06 2.24 -21.66
N SER A 110 -5.85 3.40 -21.03
CA SER A 110 -5.11 4.46 -21.67
C SER A 110 -3.67 4.03 -21.96
N THR A 111 -3.31 4.15 -23.23
CA THR A 111 -1.97 3.94 -23.77
C THR A 111 -1.13 5.22 -23.71
N SER A 112 -1.67 6.30 -23.13
CA SER A 112 -0.97 7.57 -23.01
C SER A 112 0.32 7.40 -22.21
N THR A 113 1.40 7.97 -22.74
CA THR A 113 2.70 8.07 -22.06
C THR A 113 2.78 9.25 -21.10
N SER A 114 1.82 10.18 -21.16
CA SER A 114 1.78 11.36 -20.28
C SER A 114 1.01 11.13 -18.98
N GLU A 115 0.27 10.03 -18.87
CA GLU A 115 -0.46 9.71 -17.65
C GLU A 115 0.44 9.13 -16.57
N ARG A 116 0.18 9.55 -15.33
CA ARG A 116 0.90 9.05 -14.16
C ARG A 116 0.42 7.65 -13.83
N ARG A 117 1.31 6.67 -13.96
CA ARG A 117 1.03 5.26 -13.62
C ARG A 117 1.38 4.93 -12.17
N HIS A 118 2.26 5.74 -11.57
CA HIS A 118 2.67 5.66 -10.18
C HIS A 118 2.50 7.04 -9.54
N ILE A 119 2.07 7.05 -8.28
CA ILE A 119 1.92 8.26 -7.47
C ILE A 119 2.61 8.09 -6.12
N GLU A 120 3.03 9.19 -5.54
CA GLU A 120 3.41 9.26 -4.12
C GLU A 120 2.21 9.78 -3.33
N LEU A 121 1.89 9.11 -2.22
CA LEU A 121 0.69 9.41 -1.42
C LEU A 121 0.74 10.77 -0.71
N ASN A 122 1.95 11.28 -0.44
CA ASN A 122 2.19 12.59 0.17
C ASN A 122 1.30 12.86 1.42
N SER A 123 1.10 11.83 2.24
CA SER A 123 0.22 11.84 3.40
C SER A 123 0.57 10.72 4.38
N ASP A 124 -0.09 10.71 5.54
CA ASP A 124 0.05 9.66 6.56
C ASP A 124 -0.15 8.24 5.99
N LEU A 125 -0.92 8.12 4.90
CA LEU A 125 -1.23 6.87 4.22
C LEU A 125 0.02 6.12 3.73
N LEU A 126 1.15 6.79 3.57
CA LEU A 126 2.43 6.16 3.25
C LEU A 126 2.87 5.11 4.29
N TYR A 127 2.38 5.22 5.52
CA TYR A 127 2.73 4.32 6.62
C TYR A 127 1.75 3.14 6.79
N VAL A 128 0.83 2.93 5.84
CA VAL A 128 -0.03 1.73 5.84
C VAL A 128 0.77 0.55 5.31
N ASN A 129 1.06 -0.42 6.18
CA ASN A 129 1.90 -1.56 5.86
C ASN A 129 1.16 -2.67 5.10
N HIS A 130 1.91 -3.62 4.57
CA HIS A 130 1.36 -4.80 3.93
C HIS A 130 0.76 -5.79 4.94
N SER A 131 -0.38 -6.40 4.59
CA SER A 131 -0.82 -7.69 5.16
C SER A 131 -1.47 -8.54 4.07
N CYS A 132 -1.28 -9.86 4.15
CA CYS A 132 -2.03 -10.82 3.34
C CYS A 132 -3.46 -11.05 3.85
N ASP A 133 -3.83 -10.50 5.00
CA ASP A 133 -5.20 -10.48 5.48
C ASP A 133 -5.58 -9.05 5.94
N PRO A 134 -5.62 -8.09 5.00
CA PRO A 134 -5.68 -6.67 5.32
C PRO A 134 -7.01 -6.26 5.97
N ASN A 135 -6.99 -5.10 6.63
CA ASN A 135 -8.19 -4.47 7.19
C ASN A 135 -8.61 -3.21 6.42
N VAL A 136 -7.76 -2.68 5.54
CA VAL A 136 -8.11 -1.58 4.63
C VAL A 136 -7.81 -1.93 3.17
N VAL A 137 -8.48 -1.22 2.27
CA VAL A 137 -8.29 -1.30 0.82
C VAL A 137 -8.01 0.09 0.29
N PHE A 138 -6.97 0.18 -0.55
CA PHE A 138 -6.71 1.33 -1.39
C PHE A 138 -7.47 1.12 -2.71
N ASP A 139 -8.64 1.76 -2.79
CA ASP A 139 -9.45 1.77 -4.00
C ASP A 139 -9.04 2.97 -4.83
N VAL A 140 -8.21 2.72 -5.84
CA VAL A 140 -7.68 3.70 -6.79
C VAL A 140 -8.31 3.56 -8.17
N ASN A 141 -9.53 3.02 -8.23
CA ASN A 141 -10.31 3.02 -9.48
C ASN A 141 -10.85 4.43 -9.76
N GLY A 142 -10.91 4.78 -11.05
CA GLY A 142 -11.35 6.11 -11.49
C GLY A 142 -10.23 7.13 -11.40
N ARG A 143 -10.42 8.20 -10.62
CA ARG A 143 -9.49 9.34 -10.55
C ARG A 143 -9.23 9.82 -9.13
N GLU A 144 -8.15 10.59 -8.97
CA GLU A 144 -7.84 11.26 -7.70
C GLU A 144 -9.04 12.09 -7.22
N ALA A 145 -9.29 12.02 -5.90
CA ALA A 145 -10.38 12.75 -5.28
C ALA A 145 -10.00 14.24 -5.13
N HIS A 146 -10.94 15.14 -5.36
CA HIS A 146 -10.75 16.57 -5.09
C HIS A 146 -11.61 17.05 -3.92
N VAL A 147 -11.24 18.19 -3.34
CA VAL A 147 -11.99 18.84 -2.26
C VAL A 147 -13.36 19.28 -2.79
N GLY A 148 -14.42 19.02 -2.01
CA GLY A 148 -15.79 19.41 -2.37
C GLY A 148 -16.52 18.42 -3.29
N GLU A 149 -15.92 17.29 -3.65
CA GLU A 149 -16.58 16.25 -4.46
C GLU A 149 -17.36 15.22 -3.64
N GLU A 150 -17.53 15.45 -2.34
CA GLU A 150 -18.33 14.58 -1.47
C GLU A 150 -19.78 14.60 -1.93
N ASP A 151 -20.35 13.44 -2.26
CA ASP A 151 -21.79 13.37 -2.48
C ASP A 151 -22.53 13.47 -1.14
N GLU A 152 -23.83 13.76 -1.18
CA GLU A 152 -24.67 13.95 0.01
C GLU A 152 -24.71 12.71 0.92
N SER A 153 -24.34 11.54 0.40
CA SER A 153 -24.23 10.29 1.15
C SER A 153 -22.85 10.04 1.77
N GLY A 154 -21.89 10.96 1.57
CA GLY A 154 -20.49 10.79 1.97
C GLY A 154 -19.77 9.69 1.17
N ARG A 155 -20.31 9.30 0.01
CA ARG A 155 -19.74 8.27 -0.87
C ARG A 155 -18.82 8.90 -1.91
N TRP A 156 -17.91 8.07 -2.40
CA TRP A 156 -16.74 8.47 -3.20
C TRP A 156 -16.59 7.56 -4.41
N GLU A 157 -17.72 7.14 -4.98
CA GLU A 157 -17.71 6.22 -6.11
C GLU A 157 -16.98 6.85 -7.30
N GLY A 158 -16.07 6.09 -7.92
CA GLY A 158 -15.19 6.58 -8.98
C GLY A 158 -14.08 7.55 -8.55
N ARG A 159 -13.90 7.76 -7.23
CA ARG A 159 -12.83 8.58 -6.64
C ARG A 159 -11.92 7.73 -5.76
N TRP A 160 -10.62 8.04 -5.82
CA TRP A 160 -9.62 7.34 -5.02
C TRP A 160 -9.88 7.51 -3.52
N ARG A 161 -9.89 6.39 -2.78
CA ARG A 161 -10.18 6.38 -1.34
C ARG A 161 -9.58 5.18 -0.63
N VAL A 162 -9.43 5.31 0.68
CA VAL A 162 -9.16 4.19 1.58
C VAL A 162 -10.47 3.75 2.22
N ARG A 163 -10.80 2.46 2.11
CA ARG A 163 -12.01 1.88 2.68
C ARG A 163 -11.71 0.73 3.63
N ALA A 164 -12.58 0.51 4.60
CA ALA A 164 -12.49 -0.57 5.56
C ALA A 164 -12.89 -1.89 4.89
N GLU A 165 -12.00 -2.88 4.85
CA GLU A 165 -12.32 -4.24 4.40
C GLU A 165 -12.91 -5.09 5.53
N LYS A 166 -12.68 -4.67 6.77
CA LYS A 166 -13.17 -5.29 8.01
C LYS A 166 -13.55 -4.21 9.02
N ASP A 167 -14.19 -4.60 10.11
CA ASP A 167 -14.31 -3.71 11.27
C ASP A 167 -12.91 -3.41 11.83
N ILE A 168 -12.63 -2.15 12.14
CA ILE A 168 -11.33 -1.66 12.62
C ILE A 168 -11.54 -1.03 14.00
N ALA A 169 -10.80 -1.49 14.99
CA ALA A 169 -10.83 -0.92 16.33
C ALA A 169 -9.94 0.34 16.45
N VAL A 170 -10.21 1.17 17.45
CA VAL A 170 -9.30 2.27 17.82
C VAL A 170 -7.94 1.70 18.20
N GLY A 171 -6.89 2.31 17.68
CA GLY A 171 -5.50 1.90 17.89
C GLY A 171 -5.07 0.73 17.01
N GLU A 172 -5.94 0.11 16.20
CA GLU A 172 -5.57 -0.99 15.33
C GLU A 172 -4.63 -0.52 14.21
N ILE A 173 -3.66 -1.37 13.83
CA ILE A 173 -2.72 -1.08 12.73
C ILE A 173 -3.46 -1.23 11.40
N LEU A 174 -3.38 -0.22 10.56
CA LEU A 174 -3.92 -0.26 9.21
C LEU A 174 -2.97 -1.01 8.29
N THR A 175 -3.51 -1.98 7.55
CA THR A 175 -2.76 -2.76 6.56
C THR A 175 -3.56 -2.98 5.29
N PHE A 176 -2.89 -2.96 4.14
CA PHE A 176 -3.49 -3.28 2.84
C PHE A 176 -2.70 -4.34 2.08
N ALA A 177 -3.35 -5.01 1.13
CA ALA A 177 -2.66 -5.93 0.24
C ALA A 177 -1.95 -5.14 -0.86
N TYR A 178 -0.63 -4.97 -0.78
CA TYR A 178 0.17 -4.24 -1.78
C TYR A 178 -0.06 -4.74 -3.22
N PHE A 179 -0.22 -6.05 -3.42
CA PHE A 179 -0.55 -6.63 -4.73
C PHE A 179 -1.95 -6.26 -5.26
N SER A 180 -2.78 -5.55 -4.49
CA SER A 180 -4.05 -4.97 -4.96
C SER A 180 -3.85 -3.75 -5.84
N THR A 181 -2.70 -3.07 -5.73
CA THR A 181 -2.30 -1.92 -6.55
C THR A 181 -1.07 -2.24 -7.39
N GLU A 182 -0.14 -3.03 -6.87
CA GLU A 182 1.15 -3.29 -7.54
C GLU A 182 1.11 -4.55 -8.41
N TRP A 183 1.36 -4.36 -9.71
CA TRP A 183 1.50 -5.48 -10.65
C TRP A 183 2.79 -6.26 -10.40
N ASP A 184 3.89 -5.53 -10.27
CA ASP A 184 5.23 -6.04 -10.08
C ASP A 184 5.95 -5.09 -9.11
N MET A 185 6.40 -5.59 -7.96
CA MET A 185 7.05 -4.79 -6.94
C MET A 185 8.42 -4.30 -7.44
N ASP A 186 8.77 -3.04 -7.15
CA ASP A 186 10.17 -2.58 -7.35
C ASP A 186 11.14 -3.39 -6.47
N GLN A 187 10.70 -3.68 -5.25
CA GLN A 187 11.47 -4.40 -4.24
C GLN A 187 10.61 -5.49 -3.62
N PRO A 188 10.66 -6.72 -4.16
CA PRO A 188 10.01 -7.86 -3.54
C PRO A 188 10.56 -8.16 -2.14
N PHE A 189 9.72 -8.65 -1.24
CA PHE A 189 10.10 -8.90 0.15
C PHE A 189 9.45 -10.16 0.75
N SER A 190 10.07 -10.70 1.79
CA SER A 190 9.48 -11.74 2.63
C SER A 190 8.46 -11.13 3.58
N CYS A 191 7.20 -11.53 3.45
CA CYS A 191 6.09 -11.08 4.27
C CYS A 191 6.21 -11.59 5.71
N LEU A 192 6.01 -10.68 6.66
CA LEU A 192 6.07 -10.94 8.09
C LEU A 192 4.70 -10.76 8.77
N CYS A 193 3.60 -10.76 8.01
CA CYS A 193 2.26 -10.49 8.57
C CYS A 193 1.74 -11.56 9.54
N GLY A 194 2.28 -12.79 9.47
CA GLY A 194 1.93 -13.89 10.38
C GLY A 194 0.49 -14.43 10.24
N THR A 195 -0.26 -14.00 9.24
CA THR A 195 -1.67 -14.41 9.02
C THR A 195 -1.76 -15.80 8.40
N GLU A 196 -2.86 -16.51 8.61
CA GLU A 196 -3.10 -17.84 8.01
C GLU A 196 -3.15 -17.80 6.47
N ARG A 197 -3.51 -16.64 5.90
CA ARG A 197 -3.57 -16.39 4.46
C ARG A 197 -2.23 -15.90 3.86
N CYS A 198 -1.14 -15.94 4.63
CA CYS A 198 0.14 -15.40 4.20
C CYS A 198 0.71 -16.12 2.96
N ILE A 199 0.93 -15.36 1.88
CA ILE A 199 1.50 -15.87 0.62
C ILE A 199 3.04 -15.86 0.60
N ARG A 200 3.68 -15.70 1.77
CA ARG A 200 5.13 -15.71 1.99
C ARG A 200 5.87 -14.55 1.33
N THR A 201 6.05 -14.53 0.02
CA THR A 201 6.87 -13.51 -0.66
C THR A 201 5.98 -12.60 -1.50
N ILE A 202 6.07 -11.29 -1.24
CA ILE A 202 5.29 -10.29 -1.98
C ILE A 202 6.12 -9.80 -3.16
N LYS A 203 5.68 -10.17 -4.37
CA LYS A 203 6.31 -9.78 -5.65
C LYS A 203 5.42 -8.90 -6.52
N GLY A 204 4.17 -8.69 -6.13
CA GLY A 204 3.15 -8.01 -6.92
C GLY A 204 2.15 -9.00 -7.52
N ALA A 205 1.05 -8.49 -8.07
CA ALA A 205 -0.05 -9.31 -8.57
C ALA A 205 0.39 -10.29 -9.66
N LYS A 206 1.36 -9.92 -10.52
CA LYS A 206 1.85 -10.70 -11.66
C LYS A 206 2.15 -12.16 -11.30
N ASP A 207 2.77 -12.39 -10.15
CA ASP A 207 3.23 -13.71 -9.70
C ASP A 207 2.24 -14.44 -8.80
N ILE A 208 1.05 -13.88 -8.57
CA ILE A 208 0.00 -14.51 -7.75
C ILE A 208 -1.03 -15.19 -8.66
N ASP A 209 -1.37 -16.43 -8.33
CA ASP A 209 -2.40 -17.19 -9.03
C ASP A 209 -3.76 -16.50 -8.97
N GLN A 210 -4.51 -16.57 -10.07
CA GLN A 210 -5.82 -15.93 -10.17
C GLN A 210 -6.77 -16.38 -9.06
N ALA A 211 -6.80 -17.68 -8.73
CA ALA A 211 -7.64 -18.22 -7.67
C ALA A 211 -7.33 -17.63 -6.29
N VAL A 212 -6.08 -17.24 -6.03
CA VAL A 212 -5.70 -16.55 -4.79
C VAL A 212 -6.17 -15.10 -4.84
N LEU A 213 -5.96 -14.41 -5.97
CA LEU A 213 -6.38 -13.01 -6.16
C LEU A 213 -7.91 -12.81 -6.09
N ASP A 214 -8.69 -13.80 -6.52
CA ASP A 214 -10.16 -13.77 -6.45
C ASP A 214 -10.68 -13.64 -5.01
N GLY A 215 -9.86 -13.99 -4.01
CA GLY A 215 -10.14 -13.80 -2.59
C GLY A 215 -9.80 -12.41 -2.04
N TYR A 216 -9.44 -11.45 -2.89
CA TYR A 216 -9.07 -10.09 -2.53
C TYR A 216 -9.80 -9.07 -3.39
N PHE A 217 -9.91 -7.85 -2.85
CA PHE A 217 -10.09 -6.71 -3.73
C PHE A 217 -8.78 -6.43 -4.49
N VAL A 218 -8.90 -6.26 -5.80
CA VAL A 218 -7.83 -5.80 -6.69
C VAL A 218 -8.36 -4.65 -7.54
N ASN A 219 -7.53 -3.65 -7.79
CA ASN A 219 -7.91 -2.50 -8.63
C ASN A 219 -8.01 -2.90 -10.10
N ASP A 220 -8.74 -2.10 -10.88
CA ASP A 220 -9.11 -2.42 -12.26
C ASP A 220 -7.87 -2.51 -13.16
N HIS A 221 -6.84 -1.69 -12.93
CA HIS A 221 -5.59 -1.81 -13.66
C HIS A 221 -4.92 -3.17 -13.46
N ILE A 222 -4.97 -3.73 -12.25
CA ILE A 222 -4.45 -5.09 -11.97
C ILE A 222 -5.30 -6.15 -12.68
N LYS A 223 -6.63 -6.02 -12.67
CA LYS A 223 -7.52 -6.95 -13.38
C LYS A 223 -7.22 -6.98 -14.88
N VAL A 224 -7.08 -5.82 -15.50
CA VAL A 224 -6.77 -5.73 -16.94
C VAL A 224 -5.39 -6.34 -17.23
N MET A 225 -4.40 -6.10 -16.37
CA MET A 225 -3.07 -6.71 -16.53
C MET A 225 -3.09 -8.23 -16.36
N LYS A 226 -3.87 -8.76 -15.40
CA LYS A 226 -4.09 -10.22 -15.27
C LYS A 226 -4.70 -10.82 -16.52
N GLN A 227 -5.73 -10.17 -17.07
CA GLN A 227 -6.35 -10.61 -18.32
C GLN A 227 -5.36 -10.59 -19.50
N ALA A 228 -4.54 -9.56 -19.61
CA ALA A 228 -3.50 -9.48 -20.64
C ALA A 228 -2.44 -10.59 -20.47
N GLN A 229 -2.00 -10.85 -19.24
CA GLN A 229 -1.08 -11.95 -18.92
C GLN A 229 -1.67 -13.32 -19.32
N ALA A 230 -2.94 -13.57 -19.00
CA ALA A 230 -3.63 -14.81 -19.35
C ALA A 230 -3.76 -15.01 -20.86
N LYS A 231 -4.03 -13.93 -21.61
CA LYS A 231 -4.09 -13.98 -23.09
C LYS A 231 -2.72 -14.22 -23.72
N ALA A 232 -1.65 -13.69 -23.14
CA ALA A 232 -0.28 -13.88 -23.66
C ALA A 232 0.29 -15.30 -23.39
N THR A 233 -0.34 -16.06 -22.49
CA THR A 233 0.07 -17.43 -22.12
C THR A 233 -0.72 -18.50 -22.89
N GLN A 234 -1.76 -18.11 -23.64
CA GLN A 234 -2.53 -18.96 -24.55
C GLN A 234 -1.92 -18.95 -25.95
#